data_AF-A0A6N7DY80-F1
#
_entry.id   AF-A0A6N7DY80-F1
#
_cell.length_a   1.000
_cell.length_b   1.000
_cell.length_c   1.000
_cell.angle_alpha   90.00
_cell.angle_beta   90.00
_cell.angle_gamma   90.00
#
_symmetry.space_group_name_H-M   'P 1'
#
loop_
_entity.id
_entity.type
_entity.pdbx_description
1 polymer ?
#
loop_
_entity_poly.entity_id
_entity_poly.type
_entity_poly.pdbx_seq_one_letter_code
_entity_poly.pdbx_strand_id
1 'polypeptide(L)'
;MSWFKNTWFRDPNEEVLFINDTAVRIRAGMMLAIPLFMALTLFDVAYTSPWIVNANSIEDTYEVNDASQIIYSGEMTRRTYDYTVQTALLFYGLFELLAGMFVWTSRLSPTIHLSNYLARNKRAEWKPLTPKRFAWSLGITLVTLCLVFFNPDVFANWVNALFGAELLPTTYNYIPYWFPVNLVWVCIALMWFEAVLGFCLGCKIHSLLVWMGIIKEPCYACHNIDWDEIRRKHEAT
;
A
#
# COMPACT_ATOMS: atom_id res chain seq x y z
N MET A 1 20.30 13.32 -22.33
CA MET A 1 20.42 13.62 -20.87
C MET A 1 19.18 14.29 -20.25
N SER A 2 18.11 14.61 -21.01
CA SER A 2 16.90 15.27 -20.43
C SER A 2 15.91 14.30 -19.75
N TRP A 3 15.91 13.03 -20.15
CA TRP A 3 14.96 12.02 -19.65
C TRP A 3 15.04 11.80 -18.13
N PHE A 4 16.25 11.85 -17.55
CA PHE A 4 16.47 11.75 -16.10
C PHE A 4 16.17 13.05 -15.32
N LYS A 5 16.17 14.21 -15.99
CA LYS A 5 15.96 15.51 -15.32
C LYS A 5 14.49 15.73 -14.98
N ASN A 6 13.59 15.46 -15.94
CA ASN A 6 12.15 15.73 -15.81
C ASN A 6 11.31 14.45 -15.72
N THR A 7 11.92 13.28 -15.49
CA THR A 7 11.32 11.93 -15.36
C THR A 7 9.79 11.87 -15.45
N TRP A 8 9.05 12.30 -14.42
CA TRP A 8 7.58 12.37 -14.45
C TRP A 8 6.99 13.77 -14.20
N PHE A 9 7.84 14.78 -14.01
CA PHE A 9 7.46 16.14 -13.61
C PHE A 9 7.49 17.06 -14.82
N ARG A 10 6.65 18.09 -14.84
CA ARG A 10 6.68 19.08 -15.93
C ARG A 10 7.97 19.89 -15.90
N ASP A 11 8.14 20.62 -14.81
CA ASP A 11 9.34 21.39 -14.49
C ASP A 11 9.61 21.30 -12.98
N PRO A 12 10.79 20.83 -12.55
CA PRO A 12 11.18 20.81 -11.14
C PRO A 12 11.31 22.18 -10.46
N ASN A 13 11.43 23.28 -11.22
CA ASN A 13 11.67 24.62 -10.69
C ASN A 13 10.39 25.44 -10.48
N GLU A 14 9.23 24.92 -10.89
CA GLU A 14 7.94 25.57 -10.65
C GLU A 14 7.60 25.55 -9.14
N GLU A 15 7.00 26.63 -8.62
CA GLU A 15 6.55 26.73 -7.22
C GLU A 15 5.62 25.57 -6.83
N VAL A 16 4.76 25.17 -7.77
CA VAL A 16 3.88 24.01 -7.62
C VAL A 16 4.27 22.95 -8.61
N LEU A 17 4.62 21.79 -8.08
CA LEU A 17 5.06 20.65 -8.87
C LEU A 17 3.88 19.98 -9.56
N PHE A 18 3.94 19.91 -10.88
CA PHE A 18 3.00 19.15 -11.71
C PHE A 18 3.57 17.80 -12.12
N ILE A 19 2.72 16.79 -12.09
CA ILE A 19 3.03 15.39 -12.40
C ILE A 19 2.17 14.90 -13.57
N ASN A 20 2.74 14.01 -14.40
CA ASN A 20 2.03 13.36 -15.50
C ASN A 20 1.08 12.27 -14.97
N ASP A 21 -0.21 12.57 -14.88
CA ASP A 21 -1.24 11.66 -14.37
C ASP A 21 -1.35 10.36 -15.19
N THR A 22 -1.11 10.42 -16.50
CA THR A 22 -1.10 9.23 -17.36
C THR A 22 -0.03 8.23 -16.91
N ALA A 23 1.18 8.70 -16.60
CA ALA A 23 2.25 7.84 -16.08
C ALA A 23 1.92 7.33 -14.67
N VAL A 24 1.32 8.18 -13.81
CA VAL A 24 0.89 7.79 -12.45
C VAL A 24 -0.14 6.66 -12.49
N ARG A 25 -1.10 6.69 -13.42
CA ARG A 25 -2.11 5.63 -13.57
C ARG A 25 -1.49 4.31 -14.01
N ILE A 26 -0.54 4.34 -14.95
CA ILE A 26 0.20 3.14 -15.37
C ILE A 26 1.00 2.58 -14.19
N ARG A 27 1.65 3.44 -13.40
CA ARG A 27 2.35 3.07 -12.18
C ARG A 27 1.43 2.42 -11.15
N ALA A 28 0.25 3.00 -10.89
CA ALA A 28 -0.75 2.43 -9.99
C ALA A 28 -1.19 1.03 -10.47
N GLY A 29 -1.39 0.86 -11.78
CA GLY A 29 -1.72 -0.44 -12.37
C GLY A 29 -0.62 -1.50 -12.18
N MET A 30 0.66 -1.13 -12.31
CA MET A 30 1.77 -2.05 -12.04
C MET A 30 1.87 -2.39 -10.55
N MET A 31 1.75 -1.40 -9.68
CA MET A 31 1.82 -1.60 -8.24
C MET A 31 0.64 -2.39 -7.67
N LEU A 32 -0.49 -2.47 -8.39
CA LEU A 32 -1.65 -3.30 -8.02
C LEU A 32 -1.30 -4.79 -7.90
N ALA A 33 -0.23 -5.25 -8.57
CA ALA A 33 0.25 -6.62 -8.46
C ALA A 33 0.64 -7.00 -7.02
N ILE A 34 1.14 -6.04 -6.23
CA ILE A 34 1.55 -6.28 -4.83
C ILE A 34 0.34 -6.69 -3.98
N PRO A 35 -0.70 -5.84 -3.79
CA PRO A 35 -1.83 -6.22 -2.96
C PRO A 35 -2.64 -7.39 -3.54
N LEU A 36 -2.63 -7.61 -4.87
CA LEU A 36 -3.21 -8.83 -5.45
C LEU A 36 -2.47 -10.10 -5.01
N PHE A 37 -1.14 -10.09 -5.04
CA PHE A 37 -0.35 -11.22 -4.52
C PHE A 37 -0.62 -11.44 -3.03
N MET A 38 -0.69 -10.35 -2.25
CA MET A 38 -1.05 -10.42 -0.83
C MET A 38 -2.44 -11.04 -0.62
N ALA A 39 -3.44 -10.64 -1.40
CA ALA A 39 -4.79 -11.19 -1.30
C ALA A 39 -4.82 -12.69 -1.57
N LEU A 40 -4.07 -13.18 -2.57
CA LEU A 40 -3.98 -14.61 -2.86
C LEU A 40 -3.35 -15.39 -1.70
N THR A 41 -2.29 -14.84 -1.08
CA THR A 41 -1.66 -15.49 0.09
C THR A 41 -2.60 -15.53 1.29
N LEU A 42 -3.33 -14.44 1.54
CA LEU A 42 -4.32 -14.41 2.61
C LEU A 42 -5.48 -15.37 2.29
N PHE A 43 -5.97 -15.40 1.06
CA PHE A 43 -7.00 -16.34 0.64
C PHE A 43 -6.60 -17.80 0.91
N ASP A 44 -5.37 -18.19 0.59
CA ASP A 44 -4.86 -19.52 0.92
C ASP A 44 -4.90 -19.80 2.43
N VAL A 45 -4.47 -18.83 3.25
CA VAL A 45 -4.49 -18.92 4.73
C VAL A 45 -5.91 -19.04 5.28
N ALA A 46 -6.89 -18.36 4.68
CA ALA A 46 -8.28 -18.38 5.15
C ALA A 46 -9.02 -19.68 4.80
N TYR A 47 -8.80 -20.20 3.59
CA TYR A 47 -9.61 -21.28 3.04
C TYR A 47 -8.94 -22.65 3.07
N THR A 48 -7.64 -22.73 3.36
CA THR A 48 -6.91 -23.99 3.48
C THR A 48 -6.81 -24.40 4.95
N SER A 49 -6.88 -25.72 5.23
CA SER A 49 -6.79 -26.22 6.59
C SER A 49 -5.47 -25.78 7.24
N PRO A 50 -5.51 -25.22 8.47
CA PRO A 50 -4.29 -24.84 9.19
C PRO A 50 -3.50 -26.06 9.68
N TRP A 51 -4.10 -27.25 9.59
CA TRP A 51 -3.52 -28.51 10.05
C TRP A 51 -3.08 -29.36 8.86
N ILE A 52 -1.86 -29.88 8.94
CA ILE A 52 -1.29 -30.88 8.05
C ILE A 52 -1.28 -32.20 8.81
N VAL A 53 -2.01 -33.18 8.29
CA VAL A 53 -2.13 -34.51 8.89
C VAL A 53 -0.98 -35.39 8.39
N ASN A 54 -0.24 -36.01 9.31
CA ASN A 54 0.77 -37.00 8.95
C ASN A 54 0.08 -38.34 8.62
N ALA A 55 -0.04 -38.63 7.31
CA ALA A 55 -0.73 -39.82 6.81
C ALA A 55 -0.20 -41.15 7.37
N ASN A 56 1.08 -41.21 7.76
CA ASN A 56 1.70 -42.43 8.28
C ASN A 56 1.38 -42.69 9.75
N SER A 57 0.89 -41.68 10.47
CA SER A 57 0.48 -41.76 11.88
C SER A 57 -1.01 -41.97 12.06
N ILE A 58 -1.76 -42.14 10.95
CA ILE A 58 -3.21 -42.28 10.99
C ILE A 58 -3.54 -43.70 11.44
N GLU A 59 -4.16 -43.81 12.61
CA GLU A 59 -4.68 -45.05 13.16
C GLU A 59 -6.20 -44.94 13.31
N ASP A 60 -6.91 -46.04 12.99
CA ASP A 60 -8.35 -46.14 13.17
C ASP A 60 -8.65 -46.30 14.66
N THR A 61 -9.55 -45.46 15.19
CA THR A 61 -9.95 -45.54 16.59
C THR A 61 -11.02 -46.61 16.84
N TYR A 62 -11.59 -47.18 15.78
CA TYR A 62 -12.75 -48.09 15.81
C TYR A 62 -14.01 -47.48 16.41
N GLU A 63 -14.03 -46.16 16.59
CA GLU A 63 -15.18 -45.40 17.05
C GLU A 63 -15.86 -44.69 15.88
N VAL A 64 -17.16 -44.44 16.03
CA VAL A 64 -17.99 -43.81 15.00
C VAL A 64 -18.64 -42.58 15.61
N ASN A 65 -18.66 -41.47 14.88
CA ASN A 65 -19.34 -40.25 15.33
C ASN A 65 -20.87 -40.36 15.17
N ASP A 66 -21.60 -39.37 15.70
CA ASP A 66 -23.07 -39.31 15.62
C ASP A 66 -23.62 -39.29 14.18
N ALA A 67 -22.79 -39.01 13.19
CA ALA A 67 -23.11 -39.01 11.76
C ALA A 67 -22.70 -40.31 11.05
N SER A 68 -22.39 -41.39 11.79
CA SER A 68 -21.95 -42.67 11.25
C SER A 68 -20.63 -42.63 10.46
N GLN A 69 -19.73 -41.70 10.78
CA GLN A 69 -18.39 -41.58 10.18
C GLN A 69 -17.33 -42.16 11.11
N ILE A 70 -16.36 -42.89 10.57
CA ILE A 70 -15.26 -43.52 11.32
C ILE A 70 -14.28 -42.44 11.80
N ILE A 71 -13.91 -42.50 13.08
CA ILE A 71 -12.98 -41.57 13.71
C ILE A 71 -11.55 -42.10 13.55
N TYR A 72 -10.66 -41.27 13.02
CA TYR A 72 -9.23 -41.56 12.92
C TYR A 72 -8.44 -40.66 13.88
N SER A 73 -7.43 -41.22 14.54
CA SER A 73 -6.46 -40.47 15.33
C SER A 73 -5.12 -40.39 14.60
N GLY A 74 -4.43 -39.27 14.68
CA GLY A 74 -3.10 -39.13 14.09
C GLY A 74 -2.42 -37.83 14.51
N GLU A 75 -1.13 -37.75 14.28
CA GLU A 75 -0.35 -36.56 14.56
C GLU A 75 -0.71 -35.46 13.55
N MET A 76 -1.08 -34.30 14.09
CA MET A 76 -1.36 -33.10 13.30
C MET A 76 -0.31 -32.04 13.60
N THR A 77 0.22 -31.44 12.53
CA THR A 77 1.15 -30.31 12.64
C THR A 77 0.47 -29.06 12.11
N ARG A 78 0.74 -27.90 12.73
CA ARG A 78 0.20 -26.63 12.26
C ARG A 78 1.04 -26.11 11.11
N ARG A 79 0.40 -25.77 10.00
CA ARG A 79 1.06 -25.14 8.84
C ARG A 79 1.62 -23.78 9.24
N THR A 80 2.91 -23.57 8.99
CA THR A 80 3.59 -22.28 9.12
C THR A 80 3.76 -21.67 7.74
N TYR A 81 3.45 -20.38 7.60
CA TYR A 81 3.63 -19.65 6.36
C TYR A 81 4.95 -18.89 6.37
N ASP A 82 5.72 -19.03 5.30
CA ASP A 82 6.86 -18.16 5.04
C ASP A 82 6.37 -16.91 4.31
N TYR A 83 6.55 -15.75 4.96
CA TYR A 83 6.17 -14.44 4.43
C TYR A 83 7.36 -13.65 3.87
N THR A 84 8.50 -14.29 3.61
CA THR A 84 9.72 -13.62 3.11
C THR A 84 9.47 -12.87 1.80
N VAL A 85 8.79 -13.50 0.84
CA VAL A 85 8.52 -12.89 -0.48
C VAL A 85 7.54 -11.72 -0.34
N GLN A 86 6.49 -11.90 0.45
CA GLN A 86 5.47 -10.91 0.77
C GLN A 86 6.10 -9.68 1.42
N THR A 87 6.98 -9.91 2.40
CA THR A 87 7.72 -8.87 3.11
C THR A 87 8.64 -8.09 2.15
N ALA A 88 9.37 -8.78 1.27
CA ALA A 88 10.20 -8.14 0.25
C ALA A 88 9.37 -7.28 -0.72
N LEU A 89 8.21 -7.76 -1.17
CA LEU A 89 7.30 -7.00 -2.04
C LEU A 89 6.69 -5.79 -1.33
N LEU A 90 6.34 -5.92 -0.05
CA LEU A 90 5.84 -4.80 0.75
C LEU A 90 6.92 -3.74 0.97
N PHE A 91 8.17 -4.13 1.25
CA PHE A 91 9.29 -3.19 1.31
C PHE A 91 9.54 -2.49 -0.03
N TYR A 92 9.44 -3.22 -1.14
CA TYR A 92 9.50 -2.63 -2.48
C TYR A 92 8.37 -1.62 -2.70
N GLY A 93 7.12 -1.97 -2.35
CA GLY A 93 5.98 -1.06 -2.43
C GLY A 93 6.15 0.19 -1.55
N LEU A 94 6.67 0.02 -0.33
CA LEU A 94 7.00 1.12 0.59
C LEU A 94 8.07 2.04 -0.01
N PHE A 95 9.16 1.47 -0.50
CA PHE A 95 10.22 2.21 -1.19
C PHE A 95 9.68 3.00 -2.37
N GLU A 96 8.87 2.37 -3.22
CA GLU A 96 8.23 3.02 -4.36
C GLU A 96 7.39 4.23 -3.92
N LEU A 97 6.51 4.06 -2.94
CA LEU A 97 5.64 5.14 -2.46
C LEU A 97 6.46 6.31 -1.89
N LEU A 98 7.47 6.03 -1.07
CA LEU A 98 8.38 7.03 -0.52
C LEU A 98 9.20 7.72 -1.61
N ALA A 99 9.75 6.96 -2.56
CA ALA A 99 10.52 7.49 -3.66
C ALA A 99 9.70 8.48 -4.50
N GLY A 100 8.41 8.22 -4.70
CA GLY A 100 7.51 9.14 -5.40
C GLY A 100 7.25 10.48 -4.69
N MET A 101 7.51 10.61 -3.39
CA MET A 101 7.15 11.82 -2.64
C MET A 101 7.99 13.04 -3.02
N PHE A 102 9.27 12.85 -3.34
CA PHE A 102 10.22 13.95 -3.60
C PHE A 102 10.82 13.90 -5.00
N VAL A 103 11.21 15.07 -5.52
CA VAL A 103 11.80 15.19 -6.86
C VAL A 103 13.11 14.43 -7.00
N TRP A 104 13.92 14.42 -5.95
CA TRP A 104 15.21 13.74 -5.97
C TRP A 104 15.04 12.23 -5.86
N THR A 105 14.21 11.76 -4.92
CA THR A 105 13.98 10.33 -4.68
C THR A 105 13.21 9.66 -5.82
N SER A 106 12.39 10.40 -6.57
CA SER A 106 11.61 9.83 -7.68
C SER A 106 12.50 9.30 -8.81
N ARG A 107 13.75 9.78 -8.88
CA ARG A 107 14.77 9.30 -9.82
C ARG A 107 15.28 7.90 -9.51
N LEU A 108 15.10 7.41 -8.29
CA LEU A 108 15.52 6.08 -7.86
C LEU A 108 14.46 5.01 -8.09
N SER A 109 13.22 5.41 -8.33
CA SER A 109 12.09 4.49 -8.49
C SER A 109 12.11 3.80 -9.87
N PRO A 110 12.30 2.47 -9.94
CA PRO A 110 12.23 1.74 -11.19
C PRO A 110 10.82 1.80 -11.81
N THR A 111 9.76 1.79 -11.01
CA THR A 111 8.38 1.79 -11.54
C THR A 111 8.02 3.14 -12.14
N ILE A 112 8.52 4.26 -11.60
CA ILE A 112 8.33 5.58 -12.19
C ILE A 112 8.96 5.63 -13.59
N HIS A 113 10.21 5.18 -13.72
CA HIS A 113 10.90 5.11 -15.00
C HIS A 113 10.17 4.27 -16.04
N LEU A 114 9.74 3.07 -15.63
CA LEU A 114 8.98 2.17 -16.49
C LEU A 114 7.63 2.75 -16.89
N SER A 115 6.90 3.35 -15.95
CA SER A 115 5.60 3.97 -16.21
C SER A 115 5.70 5.15 -17.19
N ASN A 116 6.74 5.98 -17.05
CA ASN A 116 6.97 7.09 -17.96
C ASN A 116 7.40 6.62 -19.35
N TYR A 117 8.22 5.56 -19.42
CA TYR A 117 8.56 4.92 -20.68
C TYR A 117 7.32 4.38 -21.40
N LEU A 118 6.41 3.71 -20.69
CA LEU A 118 5.14 3.21 -21.24
C LEU A 118 4.18 4.35 -21.62
N ALA A 119 4.22 5.48 -20.91
CA ALA A 119 3.39 6.66 -21.18
C ALA A 119 3.88 7.52 -22.36
N ARG A 120 5.08 7.28 -22.92
CA ARG A 120 5.75 8.20 -23.88
C ARG A 120 4.95 8.60 -25.12
N ASN A 121 4.05 7.71 -25.59
CA ASN A 121 3.22 7.93 -26.79
C ASN A 121 1.77 8.31 -26.44
N LYS A 122 1.50 8.66 -25.19
CA LYS A 122 0.18 9.09 -24.71
C LYS A 122 0.24 10.57 -24.34
N ARG A 123 -0.91 11.24 -24.42
CA ARG A 123 -1.01 12.64 -23.98
C ARG A 123 -0.69 12.74 -22.48
N ALA A 124 0.16 13.68 -22.11
CA ALA A 124 0.46 13.97 -20.72
C ALA A 124 -0.64 14.86 -20.14
N GLU A 125 -1.27 14.41 -19.06
CA GLU A 125 -2.24 15.19 -18.29
C GLU A 125 -1.56 15.67 -17.02
N TRP A 126 -1.34 16.98 -16.90
CA TRP A 126 -0.61 17.57 -15.79
C TRP A 126 -1.54 17.88 -14.62
N LYS A 127 -1.29 17.28 -13.47
CA LYS A 127 -2.02 17.52 -12.21
C LYS A 127 -1.07 17.95 -11.10
N PRO A 128 -1.54 18.70 -10.08
CA PRO A 128 -0.69 19.08 -8.96
C PRO A 128 -0.28 17.85 -8.12
N LEU A 129 0.95 17.87 -7.60
CA LEU A 129 1.53 16.77 -6.82
C LEU A 129 0.94 16.63 -5.40
N THR A 130 0.54 17.74 -4.77
CA THR A 130 0.16 17.77 -3.34
C THR A 130 -0.96 16.77 -3.00
N PRO A 131 -2.09 16.71 -3.74
CA PRO A 131 -3.13 15.72 -3.48
C PRO A 131 -2.66 14.27 -3.67
N LYS A 132 -1.64 14.04 -4.51
CA LYS A 132 -1.05 12.71 -4.74
C LYS A 132 -0.15 12.28 -3.59
N ARG A 133 0.60 13.20 -2.98
CA ARG A 133 1.38 12.91 -1.77
C ARG A 133 0.50 12.41 -0.63
N PHE A 134 -0.68 13.01 -0.46
CA PHE A 134 -1.67 12.55 0.51
C PHE A 134 -2.18 11.13 0.19
N ALA A 135 -2.44 10.83 -1.08
CA ALA A 135 -2.83 9.48 -1.49
C ALA A 135 -1.71 8.45 -1.21
N TRP A 136 -0.45 8.81 -1.48
CA TRP A 136 0.69 7.93 -1.19
C TRP A 136 0.96 7.78 0.30
N SER A 137 0.72 8.79 1.14
CA SER A 137 0.84 8.64 2.60
C SER A 137 -0.19 7.68 3.18
N LEU A 138 -1.41 7.65 2.65
CA LEU A 138 -2.39 6.61 2.97
C LEU A 138 -1.84 5.23 2.57
N GLY A 139 -1.30 5.11 1.34
CA GLY A 139 -0.65 3.89 0.86
C GLY A 139 0.49 3.41 1.77
N ILE A 140 1.36 4.31 2.21
CA ILE A 140 2.48 4.02 3.12
C ILE A 140 1.93 3.45 4.44
N THR A 141 0.91 4.09 5.01
CA THR A 141 0.27 3.64 6.25
C THR A 141 -0.27 2.22 6.10
N LEU A 142 -0.97 1.94 5.00
CA LEU A 142 -1.53 0.62 4.69
C LEU A 142 -0.43 -0.45 4.56
N VAL A 143 0.65 -0.14 3.83
CA VAL A 143 1.79 -1.06 3.64
C VAL A 143 2.52 -1.33 4.96
N THR A 144 2.72 -0.31 5.79
CA THR A 144 3.35 -0.46 7.11
C THR A 144 2.51 -1.36 8.03
N LEU A 145 1.19 -1.20 8.04
CA LEU A 145 0.30 -2.08 8.82
C LEU A 145 0.38 -3.54 8.34
N CYS A 146 0.45 -3.77 7.03
CA CYS A 146 0.70 -5.10 6.48
C CYS A 146 2.06 -5.66 6.93
N LEU A 147 3.13 -4.87 6.89
CA LEU A 147 4.46 -5.31 7.31
C LEU A 147 4.49 -5.79 8.77
N VAL A 148 3.80 -5.07 9.67
CA VAL A 148 3.65 -5.47 11.08
C VAL A 148 2.87 -6.77 11.20
N PHE A 149 1.79 -6.93 10.42
CA PHE A 149 1.00 -8.16 10.43
C PHE A 149 1.77 -9.40 9.98
N PHE A 150 2.58 -9.29 8.92
CA PHE A 150 3.37 -10.42 8.39
C PHE A 150 4.64 -10.71 9.21
N ASN A 151 5.13 -9.75 9.99
CA ASN A 151 6.33 -9.89 10.84
C ASN A 151 6.01 -9.43 12.28
N PRO A 152 5.04 -10.07 12.96
CA PRO A 152 4.55 -9.61 14.25
C PRO A 152 5.58 -9.78 15.36
N ASP A 153 6.41 -10.81 15.27
CA ASP A 153 7.50 -11.14 16.19
C ASP A 153 8.65 -10.14 16.11
N VAL A 154 9.08 -9.77 14.90
CA VAL A 154 10.13 -8.76 14.68
C VAL A 154 9.69 -7.41 15.26
N PHE A 155 8.44 -7.02 15.00
CA PHE A 155 7.89 -5.78 15.56
C PHE A 155 7.73 -5.85 17.09
N ALA A 156 7.19 -6.96 17.62
CA ALA A 156 7.03 -7.15 19.06
C ALA A 156 8.38 -7.13 19.80
N ASN A 157 9.41 -7.79 19.25
CA ASN A 157 10.76 -7.77 19.80
C ASN A 157 11.35 -6.36 19.82
N TRP A 158 11.16 -5.59 18.75
CA TRP A 158 11.61 -4.19 18.70
C TRP A 158 10.91 -3.31 19.76
N VAL A 159 9.59 -3.43 19.90
CA VAL A 159 8.81 -2.71 20.93
C VAL A 159 9.25 -3.13 22.33
N ASN A 160 9.32 -4.43 22.61
CA ASN A 160 9.70 -4.95 23.91
C ASN A 160 11.13 -4.51 24.30
N ALA A 161 12.06 -4.48 23.34
CA ALA A 161 13.41 -3.98 23.56
C ALA A 161 13.43 -2.47 23.86
N LEU A 162 12.59 -1.68 23.18
CA LEU A 162 12.50 -0.23 23.40
C LEU A 162 11.97 0.13 24.79
N PHE A 163 10.99 -0.62 25.30
CA PHE A 163 10.35 -0.37 26.59
C PHE A 163 10.93 -1.18 27.75
N GLY A 164 11.84 -2.13 27.47
CA GLY A 164 12.44 -3.01 28.49
C GLY A 164 11.44 -3.92 29.21
N ALA A 165 10.25 -4.12 28.63
CA ALA A 165 9.16 -4.90 29.19
C ALA A 165 8.42 -5.67 28.08
N GLU A 166 7.84 -6.81 28.42
CA GLU A 166 7.04 -7.61 27.49
C GLU A 166 5.64 -6.98 27.32
N LEU A 167 5.54 -5.99 26.43
CA LEU A 167 4.29 -5.32 26.09
C LEU A 167 3.49 -6.07 25.02
N LEU A 168 4.19 -6.68 24.07
CA LEU A 168 3.61 -7.41 22.95
C LEU A 168 4.05 -8.88 22.98
N PRO A 169 3.14 -9.83 22.71
CA PRO A 169 3.47 -11.25 22.67
C PRO A 169 4.30 -11.56 21.42
N THR A 170 5.35 -12.37 21.59
CA THR A 170 6.25 -12.83 20.51
C THR A 170 5.91 -14.24 20.03
N THR A 171 5.01 -14.93 20.72
CA THR A 171 4.66 -16.34 20.48
C THR A 171 3.45 -16.54 19.56
N TYR A 172 2.64 -15.49 19.37
CA TYR A 172 1.47 -15.54 18.49
C TYR A 172 1.20 -14.16 17.87
N ASN A 173 0.44 -14.15 16.77
CA ASN A 173 0.04 -12.90 16.12
C ASN A 173 -1.08 -12.22 16.91
N TYR A 174 -0.79 -11.05 17.47
CA TYR A 174 -1.75 -10.22 18.23
C TYR A 174 -2.68 -9.40 17.34
N ILE A 175 -2.45 -9.34 16.02
CA ILE A 175 -3.33 -8.68 15.07
C ILE A 175 -4.35 -9.70 14.53
N PRO A 176 -5.66 -9.46 14.70
CA PRO A 176 -6.69 -10.33 14.17
C PRO A 176 -6.62 -10.47 12.64
N TYR A 177 -6.77 -11.70 12.15
CA TYR A 177 -6.65 -12.01 10.71
C TYR A 177 -7.65 -11.25 9.80
N TRP A 178 -8.84 -10.90 10.30
CA TRP A 178 -9.81 -10.13 9.51
C TRP A 178 -9.30 -8.74 9.13
N PHE A 179 -8.43 -8.14 9.94
CA PHE A 179 -7.92 -6.79 9.72
C PHE A 179 -7.12 -6.67 8.41
N PRO A 180 -6.02 -7.42 8.18
CA PRO A 180 -5.26 -7.35 6.94
C PRO A 180 -6.05 -7.81 5.72
N VAL A 181 -6.99 -8.76 5.87
CA VAL A 181 -7.86 -9.18 4.75
C VAL A 181 -8.68 -8.01 4.24
N ASN A 182 -9.39 -7.31 5.13
CA ASN A 182 -10.17 -6.14 4.75
C ASN A 182 -9.28 -5.01 4.21
N LEU A 183 -8.14 -4.78 4.84
CA LEU A 183 -7.17 -3.77 4.42
C LEU A 183 -6.70 -4.00 2.98
N VAL A 184 -6.31 -5.22 2.65
CA VAL A 184 -5.81 -5.59 1.32
C VAL A 184 -6.92 -5.44 0.26
N TRP A 185 -8.15 -5.85 0.55
CA TRP A 185 -9.27 -5.64 -0.37
C TRP A 185 -9.58 -4.17 -0.62
N VAL A 186 -9.52 -3.34 0.42
CA VAL A 186 -9.63 -1.88 0.28
C VAL A 186 -8.49 -1.33 -0.59
N CYS A 187 -7.24 -1.75 -0.36
CA CYS A 187 -6.10 -1.35 -1.18
C CYS A 187 -6.30 -1.70 -2.66
N ILE A 188 -6.72 -2.93 -2.95
CA ILE A 188 -7.02 -3.39 -4.32
C ILE A 188 -8.06 -2.48 -4.95
N ALA A 189 -9.18 -2.22 -4.25
CA ALA A 189 -10.25 -1.37 -4.78
C ALA A 189 -9.76 0.06 -5.07
N LEU A 190 -9.04 0.68 -4.14
CA LEU A 190 -8.52 2.05 -4.30
C LEU A 190 -7.53 2.17 -5.45
N MET A 191 -6.60 1.23 -5.58
CA MET A 191 -5.61 1.22 -6.67
C MET A 191 -6.25 0.88 -8.01
N TRP A 192 -7.21 -0.04 -8.03
CA TRP A 192 -7.95 -0.40 -9.22
C TRP A 192 -8.78 0.79 -9.75
N PHE A 193 -9.45 1.54 -8.88
CA PHE A 193 -10.18 2.75 -9.28
C PHE A 193 -9.25 3.80 -9.91
N GLU A 194 -8.04 3.96 -9.37
CA GLU A 194 -7.06 4.91 -9.92
C GLU A 194 -6.51 4.43 -11.28
N ALA A 195 -6.13 3.15 -11.38
CA ALA A 195 -5.58 2.59 -12.60
C ALA A 195 -6.61 2.56 -13.74
N VAL A 196 -7.79 1.98 -13.48
CA VAL A 196 -8.81 1.70 -14.49
C VAL A 196 -9.68 2.93 -14.78
N LEU A 197 -10.32 3.50 -13.75
CA LEU A 197 -11.25 4.62 -13.93
C LEU A 197 -10.55 5.99 -13.96
N GLY A 198 -9.30 6.08 -13.52
CA GLY A 198 -8.62 7.38 -13.32
C GLY A 198 -9.14 8.14 -12.10
N PHE A 199 -9.85 7.46 -11.20
CA PHE A 199 -10.42 8.05 -10.00
C PHE A 199 -9.54 7.72 -8.78
N CYS A 200 -8.89 8.75 -8.23
CA CYS A 200 -8.07 8.61 -7.02
C CYS A 200 -8.82 9.14 -5.80
N LEU A 201 -9.32 8.24 -4.95
CA LEU A 201 -10.07 8.61 -3.74
C LEU A 201 -9.23 9.45 -2.79
N GLY A 202 -7.94 9.13 -2.60
CA GLY A 202 -7.03 9.90 -1.75
C GLY A 202 -6.92 11.37 -2.18
N CYS A 203 -6.79 11.62 -3.49
CA CYS A 203 -6.78 12.98 -4.03
C CYS A 203 -8.11 13.73 -3.76
N LYS A 204 -9.24 13.03 -3.80
CA LYS A 204 -10.57 13.61 -3.52
C LYS A 204 -10.77 13.89 -2.03
N ILE A 205 -10.30 13.02 -1.15
CA ILE A 205 -10.31 13.25 0.31
C ILE A 205 -9.47 14.47 0.63
N HIS A 206 -8.27 14.59 0.07
CA HIS A 206 -7.43 15.77 0.24
C HIS A 206 -8.14 17.06 -0.22
N SER A 207 -8.75 17.02 -1.42
CA SER A 207 -9.53 18.13 -1.95
C SER A 207 -10.70 18.53 -1.03
N LEU A 208 -11.40 17.55 -0.46
CA LEU A 208 -12.48 17.78 0.49
C LEU A 208 -11.99 18.39 1.81
N LEU A 209 -10.86 17.91 2.34
CA LEU A 209 -10.25 18.44 3.57
C LEU A 209 -9.77 19.89 3.41
N VAL A 210 -9.27 20.24 2.23
CA VAL A 210 -8.92 21.63 1.87
C VAL A 210 -10.18 22.48 1.79
N TRP A 211 -11.25 21.98 1.15
CA TRP A 211 -12.53 22.69 1.07
C TRP A 211 -13.17 22.94 2.44
N MET A 212 -13.04 22.00 3.39
CA MET A 212 -13.49 22.18 4.78
C MET A 212 -12.54 23.05 5.64
N GLY A 213 -11.44 23.56 5.07
CA GLY A 213 -10.49 24.43 5.78
C GLY A 213 -9.57 23.73 6.80
N ILE A 214 -9.55 22.39 6.83
CA ILE A 214 -8.68 21.61 7.72
C ILE A 214 -7.22 21.67 7.24
N ILE A 215 -7.02 21.59 5.92
CA ILE A 215 -5.70 21.70 5.28
C ILE A 215 -5.62 23.05 4.59
N LYS A 216 -4.64 23.88 5.01
CA LYS A 216 -4.44 25.25 4.47
C LYS A 216 -3.57 25.30 3.22
N GLU A 217 -3.15 24.15 2.71
CA GLU A 217 -2.26 24.07 1.55
C GLU A 217 -2.95 24.54 0.26
N PRO A 218 -2.25 25.28 -0.61
CA PRO A 218 -2.81 25.76 -1.86
C PRO A 218 -3.14 24.59 -2.78
N CYS A 219 -4.43 24.45 -3.13
CA CYS A 219 -4.89 23.39 -4.02
C CYS A 219 -5.53 23.98 -5.28
N TYR A 220 -4.78 23.94 -6.38
CA TYR A 220 -5.22 24.39 -7.70
C TYR A 220 -6.45 23.63 -8.21
N ALA A 221 -6.58 22.35 -7.87
CA ALA A 221 -7.73 21.53 -8.25
C ALA A 221 -9.02 21.91 -7.50
N CYS A 222 -8.93 22.65 -6.40
CA CYS A 222 -10.07 23.09 -5.57
C CYS A 222 -10.42 24.56 -5.77
N HIS A 223 -9.72 25.28 -6.65
CA HIS A 223 -9.80 26.75 -6.74
C HIS A 223 -9.64 27.45 -5.37
N ASN A 224 -8.83 26.86 -4.47
CA ASN A 224 -8.62 27.39 -3.11
C ASN A 224 -7.53 28.47 -3.05
N ILE A 225 -7.27 29.16 -4.16
CA ILE A 225 -6.26 30.21 -4.26
C ILE A 225 -6.97 31.48 -4.68
N ASP A 226 -6.99 32.47 -3.79
CA ASP A 226 -7.42 33.83 -4.12
C ASP A 226 -6.26 34.57 -4.79
N TRP A 227 -6.27 34.58 -6.12
CA TRP A 227 -5.28 35.28 -6.95
C TRP A 227 -5.30 36.81 -6.73
N ASP A 228 -6.41 37.37 -6.23
CA ASP A 228 -6.55 38.80 -5.98
C ASP A 228 -5.94 39.19 -4.63
N GLU A 229 -5.99 38.31 -3.62
CA GLU A 229 -5.24 38.51 -2.37
C GLU A 229 -3.72 38.44 -2.61
N ILE A 230 -3.26 37.51 -3.45
CA ILE A 230 -1.83 37.37 -3.78
C ILE A 230 -1.33 38.61 -4.54
N ARG A 231 -2.05 39.08 -5.57
CA ARG A 231 -1.71 40.30 -6.30
C ARG A 231 -1.60 41.53 -5.39
N ARG A 232 -2.56 41.72 -4.47
CA ARG A 232 -2.52 42.82 -3.49
C ARG A 232 -1.28 42.79 -2.60
N LYS A 233 -0.80 41.61 -2.20
CA LYS A 233 0.45 41.49 -1.41
C LYS A 233 1.68 41.84 -2.24
N HIS A 234 1.74 41.44 -3.51
CA HIS A 234 2.86 41.78 -4.39
C HIS A 234 2.90 43.26 -4.80
N GLU A 235 1.76 43.93 -4.92
CA GLU A 235 1.70 45.39 -5.16
C GLU A 235 2.05 46.22 -3.91
N ALA A 236 1.91 45.63 -2.72
CA ALA A 236 2.21 46.27 -1.44
C ALA A 236 3.65 46.06 -0.96
N THR A 237 4.48 45.32 -1.71
CA THR A 237 5.90 45.07 -1.41
C THR A 237 6.78 45.76 -2.44
#